data_AF-A0A842YER7-F1
#
_entry.id   AF-A0A842YER7-F1
#
_cell.length_a   1.000
_cell.length_b   1.000
_cell.length_c   1.000
_cell.angle_alpha   90.00
_cell.angle_beta   90.00
_cell.angle_gamma   90.00
#
_symmetry.space_group_name_H-M   'P 1'
#
loop_
_entity.id
_entity.type
_entity.pdbx_description
1 polymer ?
#
loop_
_entity_poly.entity_id
_entity_poly.type
_entity_poly.pdbx_seq_one_letter_code
_entity_poly.pdbx_strand_id
1 'polypeptide(L)'
;MTRGCKAKTRGVESMDINSIYIIKRDTGVCMYYKDFTGTAFDPQLLSSFLVAMTSFFDEATKSVKSQARAFEGADYTIVVEFGEWTLGAISTKGDNANIREKLKRTVVKFEEQFSVLKWVDLDLAVQTRFEQRVIDEFIRERITPETLITVRSEWEYFTRRPDVISFLRLIPEICAVKDAAAFLEVPVEIALNLTAEALWEGAIHVANPVKPDDIYQTTALTHQE
;
A
#
# COMPACT_ATOMS: atom_id res chain seq x y z
N MET A 1 22.26 23.58 35.76
CA MET A 1 22.53 23.51 34.31
C MET A 1 22.22 22.11 33.82
N THR A 2 21.00 21.87 33.36
CA THR A 2 20.57 20.57 32.82
C THR A 2 19.97 20.86 31.45
N ARG A 3 20.79 20.74 30.40
CA ARG A 3 20.29 20.76 29.02
C ARG A 3 19.73 19.38 28.72
N GLY A 4 18.40 19.26 28.81
CA GLY A 4 17.67 18.10 28.32
C GLY A 4 17.85 17.99 26.82
N CYS A 5 18.45 16.88 26.38
CA CYS A 5 18.51 16.49 24.98
C CYS A 5 17.10 16.06 24.55
N LYS A 6 16.35 16.94 23.89
CA LYS A 6 15.10 16.54 23.21
C LYS A 6 15.50 15.72 21.99
N ALA A 7 15.42 14.40 22.10
CA ALA A 7 15.47 13.51 20.95
C ALA A 7 14.30 13.87 20.02
N LYS A 8 14.65 14.31 18.81
CA LYS A 8 13.71 14.63 17.74
C LYS A 8 13.23 13.29 17.17
N THR A 9 12.04 12.85 17.54
CA THR A 9 11.38 11.68 16.95
C THR A 9 11.19 11.95 15.46
N ARG A 10 12.07 11.38 14.63
CA ARG A 10 12.07 11.53 13.17
C ARG A 10 11.35 10.33 12.55
N GLY A 11 10.31 10.65 11.76
CA GLY A 11 9.83 9.86 10.63
C GLY A 11 9.07 8.59 10.97
N VAL A 12 7.75 8.70 11.20
CA VAL A 12 6.85 7.62 10.77
C VAL A 12 6.94 7.60 9.24
N GLU A 13 7.47 6.53 8.65
CA GLU A 13 7.46 6.36 7.19
C GLU A 13 6.00 6.25 6.74
N SER A 14 5.45 7.36 6.24
CA SER A 14 4.13 7.36 5.60
C SER A 14 4.16 6.42 4.40
N MET A 15 3.08 5.66 4.16
CA MET A 15 2.92 4.95 2.89
C MET A 15 3.07 5.94 1.73
N ASP A 16 3.91 5.61 0.74
CA ASP A 16 4.06 6.42 -0.48
C ASP A 16 2.81 6.35 -1.37
N ILE A 17 2.01 5.31 -1.18
CA ILE A 17 0.70 5.13 -1.80
C ILE A 17 -0.39 5.56 -0.83
N ASN A 18 -1.33 6.36 -1.32
CA ASN A 18 -2.50 6.80 -0.58
C ASN A 18 -3.65 5.81 -0.76
N SER A 19 -3.88 5.35 -1.99
CA SER A 19 -4.96 4.41 -2.32
C SER A 19 -4.70 3.64 -3.60
N ILE A 20 -5.36 2.50 -3.74
CA ILE A 20 -5.36 1.64 -4.93
C ILE A 20 -6.79 1.33 -5.37
N TYR A 21 -6.99 1.24 -6.69
CA TYR A 21 -8.28 0.97 -7.33
C TYR A 21 -8.06 -0.02 -8.46
N ILE A 22 -8.96 -0.99 -8.60
CA ILE A 22 -9.09 -1.82 -9.81
C ILE A 22 -10.47 -1.57 -10.40
N ILE A 23 -10.49 -1.18 -11.67
CA ILE A 23 -11.68 -0.73 -12.39
C ILE A 23 -11.90 -1.62 -13.61
N LYS A 24 -13.13 -2.07 -13.83
CA LYS A 24 -13.51 -2.80 -15.05
C LYS A 24 -13.59 -1.81 -16.21
N ARG A 25 -12.83 -2.04 -17.29
CA ARG A 25 -12.65 -1.05 -18.36
C ARG A 25 -13.91 -0.77 -19.16
N ASP A 26 -14.73 -1.79 -19.38
CA ASP A 26 -15.93 -1.73 -20.23
C ASP A 26 -17.06 -0.91 -19.63
N THR A 27 -17.19 -0.97 -18.30
CA THR A 27 -18.31 -0.43 -17.53
C THR A 27 -17.91 0.72 -16.63
N GLY A 28 -16.62 0.86 -16.33
CA GLY A 28 -16.14 1.80 -15.32
C GLY A 28 -16.52 1.42 -13.89
N VAL A 29 -16.91 0.17 -13.64
CA VAL A 29 -17.22 -0.26 -12.27
C VAL A 29 -15.92 -0.43 -11.49
N CYS A 30 -15.80 0.24 -10.35
CA CYS A 30 -14.71 -0.01 -9.41
C CYS A 30 -14.96 -1.35 -8.70
N MET A 31 -14.11 -2.33 -9.01
CA MET A 31 -14.24 -3.71 -8.51
C MET A 31 -13.52 -3.93 -7.18
N TYR A 32 -12.43 -3.19 -6.99
CA TYR A 32 -11.63 -3.25 -5.78
C TYR A 32 -11.10 -1.86 -5.45
N TYR A 33 -11.03 -1.55 -4.16
CA TYR A 33 -10.53 -0.28 -3.67
C TYR A 33 -10.01 -0.42 -2.25
N LYS A 34 -8.85 0.20 -1.98
CA LYS A 34 -8.32 0.35 -0.63
C LYS A 34 -7.77 1.76 -0.43
N ASP A 35 -8.17 2.38 0.67
CA ASP A 35 -7.54 3.55 1.24
C ASP A 35 -6.50 3.12 2.28
N PHE A 36 -5.29 3.65 2.17
CA PHE A 36 -4.19 3.42 3.11
C PHE A 36 -3.97 4.60 4.06
N THR A 37 -4.41 5.81 3.69
CA THR A 37 -4.04 7.05 4.39
C THR A 37 -5.23 7.84 4.91
N GLY A 38 -6.46 7.49 4.53
CA GLY A 38 -7.67 8.24 4.85
C GLY A 38 -7.91 9.44 3.93
N THR A 39 -7.14 9.56 2.84
CA THR A 39 -7.16 10.71 1.92
C THR A 39 -7.44 10.27 0.49
N ALA A 40 -8.08 9.13 0.33
CA ALA A 40 -8.41 8.58 -0.97
C ALA A 40 -9.51 9.37 -1.69
N PHE A 41 -9.50 9.26 -3.02
CA PHE A 41 -10.59 9.76 -3.84
C PHE A 41 -11.80 8.84 -3.73
N ASP A 42 -12.99 9.42 -3.89
CA ASP A 42 -14.19 8.60 -4.07
C ASP A 42 -14.01 7.66 -5.28
N PRO A 43 -14.23 6.34 -5.12
CA PRO A 43 -14.00 5.38 -6.20
C PRO A 43 -14.84 5.63 -7.45
N GLN A 44 -16.08 6.12 -7.28
CA GLN A 44 -16.98 6.40 -8.41
C GLN A 44 -16.50 7.63 -9.19
N LEU A 45 -16.11 8.69 -8.48
CA LEU A 45 -15.53 9.89 -9.07
C LEU A 45 -14.25 9.57 -9.84
N LEU A 46 -13.30 8.88 -9.21
CA LEU A 46 -12.03 8.53 -9.86
C LEU A 46 -12.26 7.62 -11.07
N SER A 47 -13.14 6.63 -10.94
CA SER A 47 -13.44 5.72 -12.04
C SER A 47 -14.05 6.44 -13.25
N SER A 48 -15.07 7.27 -13.02
CA SER A 48 -15.70 8.06 -14.09
C SER A 48 -14.69 8.97 -14.82
N PHE A 49 -13.79 9.62 -14.07
CA PHE A 49 -12.73 10.44 -14.63
C PHE A 49 -11.78 9.61 -15.51
N LEU A 50 -11.29 8.47 -15.00
CA LEU A 50 -10.35 7.63 -15.73
C LEU A 50 -10.98 7.02 -17.00
N VAL A 51 -12.23 6.58 -16.95
CA VAL A 51 -12.93 6.06 -18.14
C VAL A 51 -13.11 7.15 -19.20
N ALA A 52 -13.55 8.36 -18.80
CA ALA A 52 -13.71 9.48 -19.74
C ALA A 52 -12.38 9.86 -20.39
N MET A 53 -11.31 9.97 -19.60
CA MET A 53 -9.98 10.30 -20.10
C MET A 53 -9.43 9.20 -21.02
N THR A 54 -9.61 7.92 -20.65
CA THR A 54 -9.12 6.81 -21.47
C THR A 54 -9.84 6.75 -22.82
N SER A 55 -11.16 6.92 -22.85
CA SER A 55 -11.94 7.05 -24.10
C SER A 55 -11.42 8.18 -24.98
N PHE A 56 -11.16 9.36 -24.41
CA PHE A 56 -10.64 10.51 -25.16
C PHE A 56 -9.27 10.23 -25.80
N PHE A 57 -8.34 9.64 -25.03
CA PHE A 57 -7.00 9.34 -25.54
C PHE A 57 -7.01 8.23 -26.58
N ASP A 58 -7.86 7.21 -26.42
CA ASP A 58 -7.97 6.11 -27.38
C ASP A 58 -8.47 6.64 -28.74
N GLU A 59 -9.39 7.62 -28.72
CA GLU A 59 -9.84 8.33 -29.93
C GLU A 59 -8.75 9.24 -30.52
N ALA A 60 -8.05 10.02 -29.68
CA ALA A 60 -7.05 10.97 -30.12
C ALA A 60 -5.78 10.32 -30.70
N THR A 61 -5.35 9.19 -30.16
CA THR A 61 -4.05 8.57 -30.51
C THR A 61 -4.14 7.54 -31.64
N LYS A 62 -5.35 7.11 -32.04
CA LYS A 62 -5.59 6.03 -33.02
C LYS A 62 -4.74 4.75 -32.77
N SER A 63 -4.24 4.57 -31.55
CA SER A 63 -3.24 3.57 -31.17
C SER A 63 -3.75 2.78 -29.98
N VAL A 64 -4.05 1.50 -30.20
CA VAL A 64 -4.61 0.54 -29.23
C VAL A 64 -3.57 0.08 -28.19
N LYS A 65 -2.31 0.53 -28.28
CA LYS A 65 -1.28 0.07 -27.34
C LYS A 65 -1.41 0.80 -26.01
N SER A 66 -2.10 0.15 -25.07
CA SER A 66 -1.92 0.18 -23.61
C SER A 66 -0.59 0.86 -23.20
N GLN A 67 -0.61 2.19 -23.06
CA GLN A 67 0.51 2.94 -22.51
C GLN A 67 0.21 3.17 -21.03
N ALA A 68 1.19 2.88 -20.18
CA ALA A 68 1.22 3.35 -18.81
C ALA A 68 0.98 4.86 -18.77
N ARG A 69 0.12 5.35 -17.86
CA ARG A 69 -0.23 6.78 -17.75
C ARG A 69 0.04 7.28 -16.32
N ALA A 70 0.33 8.56 -16.18
CA ALA A 70 0.30 9.28 -14.90
C ALA A 70 -0.46 10.58 -15.08
N PHE A 71 -1.24 10.94 -14.07
CA PHE A 71 -1.95 12.21 -13.99
C PHE A 71 -1.48 12.94 -12.75
N GLU A 72 -0.87 14.10 -12.93
CA GLU A 72 -0.37 14.92 -11.83
C GLU A 72 -1.40 16.01 -11.47
N GLY A 73 -1.78 16.05 -10.20
CA GLY A 73 -2.47 17.16 -9.57
C GLY A 73 -1.50 17.99 -8.72
N ALA A 74 -2.02 18.99 -8.01
CA ALA A 74 -1.18 19.88 -7.20
C ALA A 74 -0.41 19.14 -6.09
N ASP A 75 -1.05 18.16 -5.45
CA ASP A 75 -0.51 17.45 -4.28
C ASP A 75 -0.55 15.91 -4.42
N TYR A 76 -0.85 15.41 -5.62
CA TYR A 76 -1.00 13.98 -5.86
C TYR A 76 -0.64 13.59 -7.30
N THR A 77 -0.29 12.33 -7.48
CA THR A 77 -0.11 11.68 -8.78
C THR A 77 -1.00 10.44 -8.82
N ILE A 78 -1.79 10.29 -9.88
CA ILE A 78 -2.55 9.07 -10.18
C ILE A 78 -1.77 8.29 -11.22
N VAL A 79 -1.14 7.21 -10.80
CA VAL A 79 -0.45 6.25 -11.67
C VAL A 79 -1.47 5.24 -12.18
N VAL A 80 -1.50 5.02 -13.49
CA VAL A 80 -2.46 4.13 -14.15
C VAL A 80 -1.76 3.08 -15.00
N GLU A 81 -2.15 1.83 -14.81
CA GLU A 81 -1.69 0.68 -15.58
C GLU A 81 -2.90 -0.07 -16.16
N PHE A 82 -2.79 -0.47 -17.42
CA PHE A 82 -3.84 -1.19 -18.13
C PHE A 82 -3.60 -2.70 -18.04
N GLY A 83 -4.63 -3.43 -17.65
CA GLY A 83 -4.75 -4.87 -17.81
C GLY A 83 -5.44 -5.22 -19.13
N GLU A 84 -5.74 -6.51 -19.30
CA GLU A 84 -6.46 -7.01 -20.46
C GLU A 84 -7.91 -6.48 -20.48
N TRP A 85 -8.61 -6.52 -19.34
CA TRP A 85 -10.01 -6.10 -19.21
C TRP A 85 -10.25 -5.18 -18.00
N THR A 86 -9.24 -4.99 -17.16
CA THR A 86 -9.22 -4.06 -16.03
C THR A 86 -8.23 -2.92 -16.22
N LEU A 87 -8.39 -1.88 -15.42
CA LEU A 87 -7.46 -0.78 -15.26
C LEU A 87 -7.14 -0.65 -13.77
N GLY A 88 -5.86 -0.63 -13.44
CA GLY A 88 -5.38 -0.33 -12.10
C GLY A 88 -5.02 1.14 -11.97
N ALA A 89 -5.35 1.74 -10.85
CA ALA A 89 -4.92 3.09 -10.49
C ALA A 89 -4.37 3.13 -9.07
N ILE A 90 -3.30 3.90 -8.85
CA ILE A 90 -2.78 4.23 -7.53
C ILE A 90 -2.71 5.75 -7.39
N SER A 91 -3.26 6.29 -6.31
CA SER A 91 -2.95 7.65 -5.87
C SER A 91 -1.70 7.61 -4.99
N THR A 92 -0.70 8.42 -5.31
CA THR A 92 0.62 8.50 -4.68
C THR A 92 1.07 9.95 -4.67
N LYS A 93 2.17 10.27 -3.97
CA LYS A 93 2.80 11.61 -4.01
C LYS A 93 3.66 11.84 -5.26
N GLY A 94 4.00 10.78 -5.98
CA GLY A 94 4.83 10.85 -7.18
C GLY A 94 4.80 9.58 -8.00
N ASP A 95 5.21 9.69 -9.26
CA ASP A 95 5.36 8.57 -10.17
C ASP A 95 6.73 7.89 -9.99
N ASN A 96 6.73 6.61 -9.63
CA ASN A 96 7.93 5.80 -9.45
C ASN A 96 7.79 4.47 -10.20
N ALA A 97 8.85 4.07 -10.90
CA ALA A 97 8.93 2.79 -11.61
C ALA A 97 8.58 1.58 -10.71
N ASN A 98 9.01 1.58 -9.45
CA ASN A 98 8.68 0.51 -8.51
C ASN A 98 7.16 0.43 -8.24
N ILE A 99 6.50 1.58 -8.05
CA ILE A 99 5.04 1.63 -7.82
C ILE A 99 4.30 1.15 -9.07
N ARG A 100 4.74 1.56 -10.27
CA ARG A 100 4.18 1.07 -11.54
C ARG A 100 4.31 -0.43 -11.69
N GLU A 101 5.48 -0.97 -11.39
CA GLU A 101 5.71 -2.41 -11.51
C GLU A 101 4.82 -3.21 -10.55
N LYS A 102 4.72 -2.76 -9.29
CA LYS A 102 3.80 -3.34 -8.29
C LYS A 102 2.34 -3.26 -8.74
N LEU A 103 1.91 -2.10 -9.25
CA LEU A 103 0.55 -1.93 -9.76
C LEU A 103 0.27 -2.88 -10.93
N LYS A 104 1.20 -2.97 -11.89
CA LYS A 104 1.09 -3.89 -13.03
C LYS A 104 0.96 -5.34 -12.58
N ARG A 105 1.81 -5.80 -11.65
CA ARG A 105 1.71 -7.15 -11.08
C ARG A 105 0.38 -7.38 -10.36
N THR A 106 -0.08 -6.39 -9.60
CA THR A 106 -1.36 -6.44 -8.88
C THR A 106 -2.53 -6.57 -9.85
N VAL A 107 -2.57 -5.78 -10.92
CA VAL A 107 -3.60 -5.84 -11.97
C VAL A 107 -3.61 -7.22 -12.62
N VAL A 108 -2.45 -7.75 -13.02
CA VAL A 108 -2.36 -9.09 -13.62
C VAL A 108 -2.88 -10.16 -12.66
N LYS A 109 -2.47 -10.10 -11.39
CA LYS A 109 -2.93 -11.06 -10.36
C LYS A 109 -4.43 -10.97 -10.10
N PHE A 110 -4.99 -9.76 -10.14
CA PHE A 110 -6.43 -9.57 -10.04
C PHE A 110 -7.16 -10.26 -11.20
N GLU A 111 -6.71 -10.02 -12.43
CA GLU A 111 -7.33 -10.62 -13.62
C GLU A 111 -7.20 -12.14 -13.64
N GLU A 112 -6.07 -12.69 -13.18
CA GLU A 112 -5.88 -14.14 -13.02
C GLU A 112 -6.87 -14.71 -11.98
N GLN A 113 -6.95 -14.10 -10.80
CA GLN A 113 -7.75 -14.58 -9.68
C GLN A 113 -9.26 -14.46 -9.94
N PHE A 114 -9.69 -13.42 -10.66
CA PHE A 114 -11.10 -13.09 -10.90
C PHE A 114 -11.48 -13.09 -12.38
N SER A 115 -10.79 -13.88 -13.21
CA SER A 115 -11.01 -13.96 -14.67
C SER A 115 -12.47 -14.14 -15.08
N VAL A 116 -13.29 -14.80 -14.25
CA VAL A 116 -14.73 -14.98 -14.48
C VAL A 116 -15.48 -13.63 -14.54
N LEU A 117 -15.08 -12.64 -13.74
CA LEU A 117 -15.72 -11.31 -13.68
C LEU A 117 -15.55 -10.49 -14.96
N LYS A 118 -14.69 -10.94 -15.88
CA LYS A 118 -14.64 -10.38 -17.25
C LYS A 118 -16.00 -10.50 -17.95
N TRP A 119 -16.72 -11.60 -17.71
CA TRP A 119 -17.93 -11.96 -18.47
C TRP A 119 -19.22 -11.85 -17.65
N VAL A 120 -19.12 -11.78 -16.33
CA VAL A 120 -20.28 -11.73 -15.43
C VAL A 120 -20.11 -10.65 -14.38
N ASP A 121 -21.21 -9.99 -14.05
CA ASP A 121 -21.28 -9.07 -12.93
C ASP A 121 -21.78 -9.85 -11.71
N LEU A 122 -20.83 -10.43 -10.96
CA LEU A 122 -21.09 -11.25 -9.78
C LEU A 122 -20.42 -10.66 -8.55
N ASP A 123 -21.12 -10.67 -7.41
CA ASP A 123 -20.52 -10.33 -6.12
C ASP A 123 -19.71 -11.52 -5.59
N LEU A 124 -18.40 -11.47 -5.81
CA LEU A 124 -17.46 -12.52 -5.39
C LEU A 124 -16.77 -12.23 -4.05
N ALA A 125 -17.26 -11.28 -3.26
CA ALA A 125 -16.54 -10.78 -2.08
C ALA A 125 -15.09 -10.39 -2.46
N VAL A 126 -14.96 -9.72 -3.61
CA VAL A 126 -13.68 -9.39 -4.26
C VAL A 126 -12.76 -8.66 -3.29
N GLN A 127 -13.33 -7.74 -2.51
CA GLN A 127 -12.61 -6.99 -1.48
C GLN A 127 -11.82 -7.93 -0.58
N THR A 128 -12.50 -8.76 0.23
CA THR A 128 -11.87 -9.66 1.19
C THR A 128 -10.92 -10.68 0.56
N ARG A 129 -11.27 -11.21 -0.61
CA ARG A 129 -10.45 -12.26 -1.27
C ARG A 129 -9.18 -11.72 -1.91
N PHE A 130 -9.12 -10.43 -2.21
CA PHE A 130 -7.96 -9.81 -2.82
C PHE A 130 -7.04 -9.11 -1.82
N GLU A 131 -7.52 -8.79 -0.61
CA GLU A 131 -6.74 -8.06 0.41
C GLU A 131 -5.36 -8.68 0.63
N GLN A 132 -5.29 -10.01 0.81
CA GLN A 132 -4.01 -10.68 1.07
C GLN A 132 -2.98 -10.40 -0.02
N ARG A 133 -3.39 -10.36 -1.29
CA ARG A 133 -2.48 -10.05 -2.40
C ARG A 133 -1.95 -8.62 -2.32
N VAL A 134 -2.80 -7.68 -1.91
CA VAL A 134 -2.42 -6.28 -1.77
C VAL A 134 -1.53 -6.08 -0.53
N ILE A 135 -1.81 -6.79 0.56
CA ILE A 135 -0.96 -6.82 1.76
C ILE A 135 0.44 -7.32 1.37
N ASP A 136 0.52 -8.45 0.68
CA ASP A 136 1.79 -9.05 0.28
C ASP A 136 2.63 -8.08 -0.58
N GLU A 137 2.01 -7.47 -1.60
CA GLU A 137 2.71 -6.63 -2.58
C GLU A 137 3.10 -5.23 -2.04
N PHE A 138 2.23 -4.60 -1.25
CA PHE A 138 2.41 -3.18 -0.87
C PHE A 138 2.80 -2.97 0.59
N ILE A 139 2.51 -3.92 1.47
CA ILE A 139 2.79 -3.79 2.90
C ILE A 139 3.93 -4.72 3.32
N ARG A 140 3.79 -6.02 3.09
CA ARG A 140 4.71 -7.04 3.60
C ARG A 140 6.15 -6.84 3.12
N GLU A 141 6.35 -6.43 1.87
CA GLU A 141 7.68 -6.14 1.31
C GLU A 141 8.41 -4.99 2.03
N ARG A 142 7.69 -4.11 2.73
CA ARG A 142 8.27 -2.96 3.45
C ARG A 142 8.67 -3.29 4.88
N ILE A 143 8.30 -4.47 5.37
CA ILE A 143 8.53 -4.91 6.75
C ILE A 143 9.69 -5.89 6.74
N THR A 144 10.72 -5.56 7.50
CA THR A 144 11.90 -6.40 7.74
C THR A 144 11.95 -6.82 9.20
N PRO A 145 12.81 -7.79 9.56
CA PRO A 145 12.97 -8.22 10.96
C PRO A 145 13.34 -7.07 11.92
N GLU A 146 14.00 -6.02 11.41
CA GLU A 146 14.42 -4.84 12.17
C GLU A 146 13.35 -3.75 12.27
N THR A 147 12.27 -3.85 11.50
CA THR A 147 11.17 -2.88 11.56
C THR A 147 10.64 -2.77 12.99
N LEU A 148 10.52 -1.54 13.49
CA LEU A 148 9.97 -1.25 14.80
C LEU A 148 8.45 -1.19 14.71
N ILE A 149 7.78 -1.93 15.57
CA ILE A 149 6.35 -1.93 15.79
C ILE A 149 6.05 -0.98 16.94
N THR A 150 5.03 -0.14 16.77
CA THR A 150 4.42 0.64 17.84
C THR A 150 2.93 0.31 17.87
N VAL A 151 2.47 -0.34 18.94
CA VAL A 151 1.06 -0.70 19.14
C VAL A 151 0.26 0.55 19.48
N ARG A 152 -0.89 0.75 18.83
CA ARG A 152 -1.79 1.87 19.16
C ARG A 152 -2.54 1.58 20.45
N SER A 153 -2.79 2.60 21.26
CA SER A 153 -3.49 2.49 22.56
C SER A 153 -4.96 2.03 22.49
N GLU A 154 -5.51 1.88 21.28
CA GLU A 154 -6.91 1.56 20.99
C GLU A 154 -7.02 0.50 19.87
N TRP A 155 -5.97 -0.33 19.72
CA TRP A 155 -5.82 -1.28 18.63
C TRP A 155 -7.01 -2.27 18.52
N GLU A 156 -7.70 -2.56 19.63
CA GLU A 156 -8.84 -3.48 19.70
C GLU A 156 -10.05 -3.02 18.87
N TYR A 157 -10.17 -1.73 18.58
CA TYR A 157 -11.22 -1.21 17.70
C TYR A 157 -10.90 -1.37 16.21
N PHE A 158 -9.63 -1.62 15.87
CA PHE A 158 -9.16 -1.67 14.48
C PHE A 158 -9.16 -3.09 13.91
N THR A 159 -8.92 -4.11 14.73
CA THR A 159 -8.82 -5.50 14.28
C THR A 159 -9.86 -6.41 14.91
N ARG A 160 -10.36 -7.37 14.13
CA ARG A 160 -11.17 -8.49 14.62
C ARG A 160 -10.53 -9.85 14.32
N ARG A 161 -9.33 -9.87 13.74
CA ARG A 161 -8.63 -11.10 13.36
C ARG A 161 -8.04 -11.76 14.61
N PRO A 162 -8.42 -13.02 14.94
CA PRO A 162 -7.96 -13.67 16.17
C PRO A 162 -6.44 -13.74 16.30
N ASP A 163 -5.75 -13.97 15.18
CA ASP A 163 -4.29 -14.10 15.16
C ASP A 163 -3.59 -12.77 15.43
N VAL A 164 -4.09 -11.68 14.80
CA VAL A 164 -3.60 -10.31 15.04
C VAL A 164 -3.91 -9.89 16.48
N ILE A 165 -5.11 -10.15 16.99
CA ILE A 165 -5.48 -9.88 18.39
C ILE A 165 -4.53 -10.60 19.35
N SER A 166 -4.25 -11.87 19.11
CA SER A 166 -3.37 -12.66 19.96
C SER A 166 -1.94 -12.14 19.90
N PHE A 167 -1.45 -11.80 18.70
CA PHE A 167 -0.14 -11.19 18.49
C PHE A 167 0.01 -9.88 19.28
N LEU A 168 -0.92 -8.93 19.11
CA LEU A 168 -0.84 -7.59 19.73
C LEU A 168 -0.98 -7.60 21.25
N ARG A 169 -1.70 -8.58 21.82
CA ARG A 169 -1.83 -8.73 23.29
C ARG A 169 -0.55 -9.19 23.97
N LEU A 170 0.27 -9.95 23.25
CA LEU A 170 1.40 -10.65 23.83
C LEU A 170 2.70 -9.87 23.64
N ILE A 171 2.87 -9.16 22.53
CA ILE A 171 4.10 -8.40 22.27
C ILE A 171 4.18 -7.13 23.14
N PRO A 172 5.39 -6.61 23.42
CA PRO A 172 5.55 -5.29 24.03
C PRO A 172 4.93 -4.17 23.18
N GLU A 173 4.54 -3.06 23.82
CA GLU A 173 3.97 -1.89 23.11
C GLU A 173 4.88 -1.34 22.01
N ILE A 174 6.21 -1.44 22.21
CA ILE A 174 7.22 -1.04 21.23
C ILE A 174 8.30 -2.13 21.17
N CYS A 175 8.49 -2.75 20.01
CA CYS A 175 9.52 -3.76 19.78
C CYS A 175 9.85 -3.93 18.29
N ALA A 176 11.01 -4.50 17.95
CA ALA A 176 11.27 -4.91 16.58
C ALA A 176 10.51 -6.20 16.22
N VAL A 177 10.22 -6.43 14.94
CA VAL A 177 9.53 -7.67 14.49
C VAL A 177 10.26 -8.94 14.93
N LYS A 178 11.60 -8.96 14.84
CA LYS A 178 12.41 -10.10 15.29
C LYS A 178 12.30 -10.36 16.80
N ASP A 179 12.14 -9.31 17.59
CA ASP A 179 12.02 -9.42 19.04
C ASP A 179 10.63 -9.95 19.41
N ALA A 180 9.58 -9.49 18.70
CA ALA A 180 8.25 -10.06 18.79
C ALA A 180 8.24 -11.56 18.43
N ALA A 181 8.93 -11.94 17.35
CA ALA A 181 9.06 -13.35 16.95
C ALA A 181 9.74 -14.21 18.03
N ALA A 182 10.85 -13.71 18.58
CA ALA A 182 11.59 -14.38 19.64
C ALA A 182 10.76 -14.49 20.94
N PHE A 183 10.05 -13.43 21.31
CA PHE A 183 9.20 -13.40 22.51
C PHE A 183 8.04 -14.39 22.42
N LEU A 184 7.46 -14.54 21.24
CA LEU A 184 6.36 -15.47 20.97
C LEU A 184 6.82 -16.89 20.64
N GLU A 185 8.13 -17.12 20.53
CA GLU A 185 8.73 -18.37 20.09
C GLU A 185 8.20 -18.87 18.73
N VAL A 186 7.93 -17.94 17.81
CA VAL A 186 7.47 -18.23 16.45
C VAL A 186 8.54 -17.93 15.40
N PRO A 187 8.49 -18.58 14.22
CA PRO A 187 9.33 -18.19 13.09
C PRO A 187 9.14 -16.70 12.74
N VAL A 188 10.24 -16.02 12.42
CA VAL A 188 10.24 -14.59 12.05
C VAL A 188 9.27 -14.30 10.90
N GLU A 189 9.12 -15.23 9.96
CA GLU A 189 8.17 -15.10 8.85
C GLU A 189 6.72 -14.96 9.31
N ILE A 190 6.33 -15.68 10.37
CA ILE A 190 4.98 -15.57 10.95
C ILE A 190 4.79 -14.18 11.56
N ALA A 191 5.79 -13.70 12.33
CA ALA A 191 5.73 -12.38 12.92
C ALA A 191 5.69 -11.26 11.86
N LEU A 192 6.42 -11.40 10.75
CA LEU A 192 6.39 -10.46 9.63
C LEU A 192 5.00 -10.39 8.99
N ASN A 193 4.35 -11.53 8.77
CA ASN A 193 3.01 -11.59 8.19
C ASN A 193 1.95 -11.00 9.14
N LEU A 194 2.00 -11.35 10.44
CA LEU A 194 1.10 -10.78 11.44
C LEU A 194 1.30 -9.26 11.59
N THR A 195 2.54 -8.79 11.49
CA THR A 195 2.84 -7.34 11.49
C THR A 195 2.24 -6.66 10.25
N ALA A 196 2.34 -7.28 9.07
CA ALA A 196 1.74 -6.76 7.85
C ALA A 196 0.21 -6.66 7.95
N GLU A 197 -0.43 -7.67 8.50
CA GLU A 197 -1.88 -7.69 8.74
C GLU A 197 -2.30 -6.64 9.78
N ALA A 198 -1.59 -6.54 10.89
CA ALA A 198 -1.86 -5.53 11.92
C ALA A 198 -1.72 -4.10 11.37
N LEU A 199 -0.74 -3.88 10.48
CA LEU A 199 -0.55 -2.60 9.81
C LEU A 199 -1.65 -2.33 8.79
N TRP A 200 -2.10 -3.33 8.03
CA TRP A 200 -3.22 -3.24 7.09
C TRP A 200 -4.53 -2.79 7.75
N GLU A 201 -4.77 -3.26 8.97
CA GLU A 201 -5.94 -2.92 9.78
C GLU A 201 -5.77 -1.58 10.53
N GLY A 202 -4.56 -1.01 10.55
CA GLY A 202 -4.26 0.23 11.26
C GLY A 202 -4.14 0.07 12.78
N ALA A 203 -3.98 -1.17 13.27
CA ALA A 203 -3.81 -1.48 14.69
C ALA A 203 -2.43 -1.08 15.23
N ILE A 204 -1.45 -0.92 14.34
CA ILE A 204 -0.06 -0.54 14.68
C ILE A 204 0.45 0.58 13.78
N HIS A 205 1.58 1.16 14.20
CA HIS A 205 2.49 1.91 13.34
C HIS A 205 3.79 1.14 13.18
N VAL A 206 4.47 1.35 12.05
CA VAL A 206 5.80 0.82 11.81
C VAL A 206 6.80 1.92 11.50
N ALA A 207 8.06 1.70 11.85
CA ALA A 207 9.19 2.53 11.45
C ALA A 207 10.40 1.66 11.13
N ASN A 208 11.03 1.91 9.99
CA ASN A 208 12.27 1.24 9.63
C ASN A 208 13.46 2.00 10.25
N PRO A 209 14.33 1.33 11.04
CA PRO A 209 15.51 1.99 11.58
C PRO A 209 16.44 2.42 10.44
N VAL A 210 16.76 3.71 10.37
CA VAL A 210 17.71 4.26 9.39
C VAL A 210 19.07 3.63 9.63
N LYS A 211 19.65 2.99 8.60
CA LYS A 211 20.99 2.41 8.73
C LYS A 211 22.01 3.56 8.78
N PRO A 212 23.11 3.44 9.55
CA PRO A 212 24.14 4.47 9.61
C PRO A 212 24.67 4.90 8.23
N ASP A 213 24.75 3.96 7.28
CA ASP A 213 25.22 4.22 5.91
C ASP A 213 24.29 5.14 5.10
N ASP A 214 22.98 5.18 5.40
CA ASP A 214 22.01 6.03 4.72
C ASP A 214 22.16 7.52 5.13
N ILE A 215 22.69 7.77 6.33
CA ILE A 215 22.96 9.12 6.83
C ILE A 215 24.09 9.75 6.02
N TYR A 216 25.15 8.99 5.69
CA TYR A 216 26.31 9.49 4.95
C TYR A 216 25.99 9.85 3.49
N GLN A 217 25.08 9.11 2.84
CA GLN A 217 24.61 9.43 1.49
C GLN A 217 23.84 10.77 1.46
N THR A 218 23.02 11.02 2.48
CA THR A 218 22.19 12.22 2.55
C THR A 218 23.01 13.48 2.85
N THR A 219 23.97 13.42 3.78
CA THR A 219 24.87 14.56 4.06
C THR A 219 25.87 14.82 2.95
N ALA A 220 26.28 13.82 2.17
CA ALA A 220 27.15 14.02 1.01
C ALA A 220 26.48 14.86 -0.10
N LEU A 221 25.16 14.70 -0.29
CA LEU A 221 24.38 15.49 -1.23
C LEU A 221 24.09 16.92 -0.72
N THR A 222 24.08 17.15 0.59
CA THR A 222 23.84 18.50 1.17
C THR A 222 25.09 19.38 1.19
N HIS A 223 26.27 18.81 0.93
CA HIS A 223 27.56 19.53 0.92
C HIS A 223 28.04 19.90 -0.50
N GLN A 224 27.22 19.74 -1.53
CA GLN A 224 27.51 20.15 -2.91
C GLN A 224 26.77 21.43 -3.37
N GLU A 225 26.21 22.21 -2.46
CA GLU A 225 25.80 23.61 -2.72
C GLU A 225 26.85 24.61 -2.22
#